data_AF-A0A4Q4SN24-F1
#
_entry.id   AF-A0A4Q4SN24-F1
#
_cell.length_a   1.000
_cell.length_b   1.000
_cell.length_c   1.000
_cell.angle_alpha   90.00
_cell.angle_beta   90.00
_cell.angle_gamma   90.00
#
_symmetry.space_group_name_H-M   'P 1'
#
loop_
_entity.id
_entity.type
_entity.pdbx_description
1 polymer ?
#
loop_
_entity_poly.entity_id
_entity_poly.type
_entity_poly.pdbx_seq_one_letter_code
_entity_poly.pdbx_strand_id
1 'polypeptide(L)'
;MRKLAKALPLDTPTLIELVPGNSIRVTLIDANHCVGAVMFLIEGNGKAILYTGDIRAEEWWVNSIVQNPVLLPYSLGNRELDCMYLDTTFATKKEPYRQFPSKAQGIQELLDKVGEYPRDTIFYFHSWTFGYENVWIALSAFLHSRIHLDEYRARVYGSLSTLDKRQLREAGLDVPASNKPLQESGLEIREAPALCGFRNGNHIQPGCLTSQEDVRIHSCERGMGCSVLDRDSNAEIIHIIPIVTRTDGVDIAELGAGGGKGDLDQKEELESGGVGGMNKLLELCAASIDDERLLAKVVALVRRTLIEDGKLDLDMQLQKHIHDTQDDVSLETLVSILSSNALKDSGMELPSNKTIRFPYSRHSSYSELRGFVRVFSPRDIFPCTVDDVHWTPELSMRNLFGDLCSADLFRHDTIMMEIFEARLAFEGRQKRYRGENQADTQMTDDGAHERHVILPTSNDLASSTPTKSGSFGVRRVLPTSETPFAHIFRQEVTDQTPEDQSIHFSSVAKQHTTASDSSSRIDLLAPSLHKRRRKTNRELAYDAAIGADGLSWSDYGGLVSTRSRAVQDEPEL
;
A
#
# COMPACT_ATOMS: atom_id res chain seq x y z
N MET A 1 14.36 14.18 2.25
CA MET A 1 13.34 14.33 1.17
C MET A 1 13.08 15.77 0.68
N ARG A 2 12.85 16.78 1.54
CA ARG A 2 12.27 18.11 1.20
C ARG A 2 12.84 18.90 0.00
N LYS A 3 14.09 18.68 -0.43
CA LYS A 3 14.70 19.35 -1.61
C LYS A 3 14.63 18.53 -2.92
N LEU A 4 14.13 17.29 -2.86
CA LEU A 4 14.13 16.31 -3.95
C LEU A 4 12.71 15.91 -4.38
N ALA A 5 11.81 15.76 -3.42
CA ALA A 5 10.39 15.54 -3.70
C ALA A 5 9.73 16.82 -4.26
N LYS A 6 8.84 16.66 -5.24
CA LYS A 6 7.98 17.71 -5.78
C LYS A 6 6.53 17.22 -5.70
N ALA A 7 5.68 17.95 -5.00
CA ALA A 7 4.25 17.69 -5.02
C ALA A 7 3.66 18.09 -6.39
N LEU A 8 2.63 17.38 -6.83
CA LEU A 8 1.76 17.76 -7.95
C LEU A 8 0.33 17.95 -7.42
N PRO A 9 -0.44 18.90 -7.94
CA PRO A 9 -1.86 19.00 -7.61
C PRO A 9 -2.66 17.83 -8.22
N LEU A 10 -3.77 17.47 -7.56
CA LEU A 10 -4.76 16.52 -8.09
C LEU A 10 -5.40 17.04 -9.37
N ASP A 11 -5.89 16.12 -10.19
CA ASP A 11 -6.71 16.33 -11.39
C ASP A 11 -6.10 17.29 -12.44
N THR A 12 -4.79 17.54 -12.34
CA THR A 12 -4.07 18.57 -13.10
C THR A 12 -2.96 17.94 -13.97
N PRO A 13 -3.17 17.80 -15.30
CA PRO A 13 -2.24 17.10 -16.18
C PRO A 13 -0.89 17.82 -16.35
N THR A 14 0.12 17.38 -15.60
CA THR A 14 1.44 18.01 -15.52
C THR A 14 2.44 17.36 -16.47
N LEU A 15 3.24 18.15 -17.20
CA LEU A 15 4.33 17.65 -18.03
C LEU A 15 5.61 17.47 -17.20
N ILE A 16 6.22 16.29 -17.25
CA ILE A 16 7.46 15.94 -16.57
C ILE A 16 8.49 15.52 -17.62
N GLU A 17 9.58 16.30 -17.74
CA GLU A 17 10.76 15.89 -18.52
C GLU A 17 11.59 14.89 -17.70
N LEU A 18 11.84 13.71 -18.28
CA LEU A 18 12.60 12.62 -17.65
C LEU A 18 14.09 12.74 -17.96
N VAL A 19 14.39 13.02 -19.24
CA VAL A 19 15.71 13.38 -19.78
C VAL A 19 15.50 14.38 -20.93
N PRO A 20 16.52 15.19 -21.32
CA PRO A 20 16.33 16.24 -22.32
C PRO A 20 15.64 15.78 -23.61
N GLY A 21 14.45 16.35 -23.88
CA GLY A 21 13.63 16.03 -25.05
C GLY A 21 12.74 14.77 -24.92
N ASN A 22 12.69 14.13 -23.75
CA ASN A 22 11.79 13.01 -23.45
C ASN A 22 10.92 13.35 -22.23
N SER A 23 9.62 13.54 -22.45
CA SER A 23 8.67 13.96 -21.43
C SER A 23 7.42 13.11 -21.42
N ILE A 24 6.91 12.85 -20.22
CA ILE A 24 5.60 12.23 -19.98
C ILE A 24 4.63 13.26 -19.41
N ARG A 25 3.33 13.05 -19.63
CA ARG A 25 2.26 13.78 -18.94
C ARG A 25 1.75 12.90 -17.80
N VAL A 26 1.67 13.44 -16.59
CA VAL A 26 1.23 12.76 -15.39
C VAL A 26 0.08 13.53 -14.76
N THR A 27 -1.00 12.85 -14.41
CA THR A 27 -2.11 13.40 -13.64
C THR A 27 -2.29 12.56 -12.39
N LEU A 28 -2.28 13.20 -11.21
CA LEU A 28 -2.63 12.53 -9.95
C LEU A 28 -4.15 12.54 -9.79
N ILE A 29 -4.72 11.42 -9.40
CA ILE A 29 -6.17 11.26 -9.13
C ILE A 29 -6.31 10.71 -7.71
N ASP A 30 -7.31 11.16 -6.95
CA ASP A 30 -7.70 10.59 -5.65
C ASP A 30 -7.84 9.06 -5.71
N ALA A 31 -7.34 8.33 -4.70
CA ALA A 31 -7.40 6.85 -4.63
C ALA A 31 -8.44 6.27 -3.63
N ASN A 32 -9.10 7.10 -2.82
CA ASN A 32 -10.00 6.73 -1.71
C ASN A 32 -9.42 5.73 -0.66
N HIS A 33 -8.13 5.40 -0.72
CA HIS A 33 -7.47 4.51 0.24
C HIS A 33 -7.24 5.23 1.59
N CYS A 34 -6.33 6.21 1.61
CA CYS A 34 -6.02 7.07 2.75
C CYS A 34 -5.68 8.52 2.32
N VAL A 35 -5.45 9.43 3.28
CA VAL A 35 -5.11 10.83 2.99
C VAL A 35 -3.80 10.93 2.19
N GLY A 36 -3.87 11.57 1.02
CA GLY A 36 -2.72 11.72 0.12
C GLY A 36 -2.44 10.51 -0.78
N ALA A 37 -3.19 9.40 -0.66
CA ALA A 37 -3.11 8.30 -1.61
C ALA A 37 -3.64 8.71 -2.99
N VAL A 38 -2.89 8.39 -4.04
CA VAL A 38 -3.19 8.81 -5.41
C VAL A 38 -2.91 7.73 -6.45
N MET A 39 -3.79 7.66 -7.44
CA MET A 39 -3.53 6.99 -8.70
C MET A 39 -2.75 7.93 -9.64
N PHE A 40 -1.93 7.37 -10.53
CA PHE A 40 -1.17 8.08 -11.54
C PHE A 40 -1.67 7.70 -12.93
N LEU A 41 -2.37 8.60 -13.61
CA LEU A 41 -2.54 8.51 -15.07
C LEU A 41 -1.24 9.01 -15.72
N ILE A 42 -0.60 8.17 -16.53
CA ILE A 42 0.66 8.50 -17.22
C ILE A 42 0.47 8.32 -18.72
N GLU A 43 0.64 9.41 -19.47
CA GLU A 43 0.58 9.48 -20.92
C GLU A 43 1.96 9.77 -21.53
N GLY A 44 2.35 9.05 -22.58
CA GLY A 44 3.61 9.29 -23.29
C GLY A 44 3.79 8.40 -24.50
N ASN A 45 4.50 8.88 -25.53
CA ASN A 45 4.81 8.12 -26.75
C ASN A 45 3.60 7.44 -27.44
N GLY A 46 2.43 8.10 -27.40
CA GLY A 46 1.18 7.58 -27.97
C GLY A 46 0.46 6.52 -27.11
N LYS A 47 0.95 6.26 -25.89
CA LYS A 47 0.42 5.29 -24.93
C LYS A 47 -0.13 5.96 -23.68
N ALA A 48 -0.96 5.24 -22.94
CA ALA A 48 -1.48 5.66 -21.63
C ALA A 48 -1.57 4.47 -20.66
N ILE A 49 -1.13 4.66 -19.42
CA ILE A 49 -1.31 3.70 -18.32
C ILE A 49 -1.98 4.39 -17.13
N LEU A 50 -2.69 3.60 -16.33
CA LEU A 50 -3.18 4.02 -15.01
C LEU A 50 -2.53 3.15 -13.96
N TYR A 51 -1.77 3.74 -13.03
CA TYR A 51 -1.22 3.05 -11.88
C TYR A 51 -2.03 3.42 -10.65
N THR A 52 -2.73 2.47 -10.03
CA THR A 52 -3.66 2.78 -8.93
C THR A 52 -2.96 3.06 -7.60
N GLY A 53 -1.82 2.41 -7.34
CA GLY A 53 -1.41 2.18 -5.95
C GLY A 53 -2.46 1.32 -5.25
N ASP A 54 -2.63 1.50 -3.95
CA ASP A 54 -3.75 0.92 -3.20
C ASP A 54 -5.01 1.78 -3.37
N ILE A 55 -6.18 1.16 -3.56
CA ILE A 55 -7.43 1.88 -3.86
C ILE A 55 -8.66 1.31 -3.14
N ARG A 56 -9.65 2.17 -2.90
CA ARG A 56 -11.00 1.80 -2.42
C ARG A 56 -12.07 2.13 -3.48
N ALA A 57 -12.27 1.21 -4.42
CA ALA A 57 -13.14 1.33 -5.59
C ALA A 57 -14.66 1.22 -5.31
N GLU A 58 -15.13 1.87 -4.25
CA GLU A 58 -16.57 1.93 -3.94
C GLU A 58 -17.37 2.58 -5.05
N GLU A 59 -18.60 2.09 -5.30
CA GLU A 59 -19.42 2.50 -6.45
C GLU A 59 -19.65 4.03 -6.53
N TRP A 60 -19.84 4.70 -5.39
CA TRP A 60 -20.00 6.16 -5.34
C TRP A 60 -18.75 6.91 -5.82
N TRP A 61 -17.56 6.38 -5.54
CA TRP A 61 -16.27 6.95 -5.95
C TRP A 61 -15.95 6.59 -7.40
N VAL A 62 -16.22 5.36 -7.85
CA VAL A 62 -16.12 5.01 -9.29
C VAL A 62 -17.04 5.92 -10.11
N ASN A 63 -18.24 6.23 -9.61
CA ASN A 63 -19.18 7.16 -10.22
C ASN A 63 -18.72 8.63 -10.20
N SER A 64 -17.80 9.06 -9.33
CA SER A 64 -17.18 10.40 -9.42
C SER A 64 -15.96 10.40 -10.35
N ILE A 65 -15.16 9.34 -10.32
CA ILE A 65 -13.99 9.12 -11.20
C ILE A 65 -14.38 9.14 -12.68
N VAL A 66 -15.53 8.58 -13.07
CA VAL A 66 -16.02 8.65 -14.46
C VAL A 66 -16.46 10.05 -14.91
N GLN A 67 -16.66 10.99 -13.99
CA GLN A 67 -17.00 12.39 -14.30
C GLN A 67 -15.75 13.29 -14.36
N ASN A 68 -14.57 12.77 -14.02
CA ASN A 68 -13.31 13.52 -14.04
C ASN A 68 -12.94 13.91 -15.49
N PRO A 69 -12.77 15.21 -15.82
CA PRO A 69 -12.52 15.65 -17.20
C PRO A 69 -11.27 15.06 -17.87
N VAL A 70 -10.27 14.64 -17.09
CA VAL A 70 -9.04 14.04 -17.62
C VAL A 70 -9.23 12.55 -17.93
N LEU A 71 -10.09 11.86 -17.16
CA LEU A 71 -10.38 10.44 -17.33
C LEU A 71 -11.54 10.15 -18.28
N LEU A 72 -12.43 11.12 -18.52
CA LEU A 72 -13.55 11.01 -19.49
C LEU A 72 -13.17 10.38 -20.84
N PRO A 73 -12.03 10.71 -21.49
CA PRO A 73 -11.64 10.06 -22.74
C PRO A 73 -11.45 8.55 -22.62
N TYR A 74 -11.04 8.06 -21.45
CA TYR A 74 -10.79 6.65 -21.17
C TYR A 74 -12.05 5.92 -20.70
N SER A 75 -12.87 6.55 -19.85
CA SER A 75 -14.14 5.96 -19.38
C SER A 75 -15.25 5.97 -20.42
N LEU A 76 -15.17 6.82 -21.46
CA LEU A 76 -16.09 6.85 -22.60
C LEU A 76 -15.53 6.16 -23.86
N GLY A 77 -14.33 5.56 -23.79
CA GLY A 77 -13.73 4.81 -24.90
C GLY A 77 -13.27 5.65 -26.11
N ASN A 78 -13.10 6.98 -25.95
CA ASN A 78 -12.43 7.82 -26.95
C ASN A 78 -10.91 7.58 -26.99
N ARG A 79 -10.37 7.03 -25.91
CA ARG A 79 -9.02 6.54 -25.69
C ARG A 79 -9.08 5.24 -24.91
N GLU A 80 -7.96 4.54 -24.86
CA GLU A 80 -7.81 3.22 -24.27
C GLU A 80 -6.57 3.22 -23.36
N LEU A 81 -6.56 2.40 -22.31
CA LEU A 81 -5.37 2.21 -21.47
C LEU A 81 -4.56 1.02 -21.98
N ASP A 82 -3.28 1.24 -22.29
CA ASP A 82 -2.31 0.18 -22.63
C ASP A 82 -2.16 -0.84 -21.51
N CYS A 83 -2.20 -0.38 -20.26
CA CYS A 83 -2.09 -1.20 -19.07
C CYS A 83 -2.71 -0.48 -17.86
N MET A 84 -3.42 -1.23 -17.03
CA MET A 84 -3.79 -0.81 -15.67
C MET A 84 -2.93 -1.58 -14.67
N TYR A 85 -2.14 -0.87 -13.88
CA TYR A 85 -1.47 -1.44 -12.70
C TYR A 85 -2.44 -1.28 -11.53
N LEU A 86 -2.92 -2.39 -10.98
CA LEU A 86 -4.14 -2.48 -10.16
C LEU A 86 -3.86 -3.01 -8.75
N ASP A 87 -4.47 -2.40 -7.72
CA ASP A 87 -4.55 -2.97 -6.37
C ASP A 87 -5.19 -4.37 -6.43
N THR A 88 -4.41 -5.38 -6.13
CA THR A 88 -4.83 -6.79 -6.16
C THR A 88 -4.90 -7.42 -4.77
N THR A 89 -4.80 -6.61 -3.70
CA THR A 89 -4.71 -7.04 -2.30
C THR A 89 -5.83 -7.99 -1.89
N PHE A 90 -7.06 -7.74 -2.37
CA PHE A 90 -8.23 -8.59 -2.16
C PHE A 90 -8.86 -9.08 -3.48
N ALA A 91 -8.07 -9.17 -4.57
CA ALA A 91 -8.52 -9.61 -5.88
C ALA A 91 -8.70 -11.14 -5.97
N THR A 92 -9.74 -11.68 -5.31
CA THR A 92 -10.09 -13.09 -5.37
C THR A 92 -11.60 -13.33 -5.49
N LYS A 93 -11.97 -14.40 -6.21
CA LYS A 93 -13.36 -14.87 -6.36
C LYS A 93 -13.93 -15.51 -5.09
N LYS A 94 -13.09 -15.73 -4.06
CA LYS A 94 -13.42 -16.46 -2.83
C LYS A 94 -13.88 -15.49 -1.74
N GLU A 95 -14.87 -15.90 -0.96
CA GLU A 95 -15.18 -15.24 0.32
C GLU A 95 -13.96 -15.37 1.26
N PRO A 96 -13.67 -14.38 2.13
CA PRO A 96 -14.48 -13.20 2.47
C PRO A 96 -14.23 -11.97 1.57
N TYR A 97 -13.26 -12.04 0.68
CA TYR A 97 -12.71 -10.89 -0.05
C TYR A 97 -13.43 -10.56 -1.36
N ARG A 98 -14.28 -11.48 -1.83
CA ARG A 98 -15.11 -11.28 -3.01
C ARG A 98 -16.02 -10.05 -2.90
N GLN A 99 -16.65 -9.86 -1.74
CA GLN A 99 -17.53 -8.73 -1.43
C GLN A 99 -17.60 -8.54 0.09
N PHE A 100 -17.44 -7.31 0.56
CA PHE A 100 -17.60 -6.94 1.97
C PHE A 100 -18.26 -5.55 2.12
N PRO A 101 -18.67 -5.12 3.33
CA PRO A 101 -19.38 -3.85 3.51
C PRO A 101 -18.58 -2.62 3.08
N SER A 102 -19.30 -1.59 2.62
CA SER A 102 -18.72 -0.28 2.34
C SER A 102 -18.29 0.46 3.60
N LYS A 103 -17.33 1.40 3.47
CA LYS A 103 -16.90 2.34 4.52
C LYS A 103 -18.10 3.05 5.18
N ALA A 104 -19.14 3.38 4.41
CA ALA A 104 -20.37 3.99 4.90
C ALA A 104 -21.21 3.05 5.80
N GLN A 105 -21.40 1.79 5.39
CA GLN A 105 -22.08 0.77 6.21
C GLN A 105 -21.27 0.42 7.46
N GLY A 106 -19.94 0.43 7.36
CA GLY A 106 -19.02 0.31 8.49
C GLY A 106 -19.20 1.41 9.52
N ILE A 107 -19.17 2.67 9.08
CA ILE A 107 -19.41 3.82 9.94
C ILE A 107 -20.82 3.75 10.56
N GLN A 108 -21.85 3.34 9.82
CA GLN A 108 -23.19 3.15 10.39
C GLN A 108 -23.16 2.13 11.55
N GLU A 109 -22.63 0.92 11.32
CA GLU A 109 -22.54 -0.13 12.34
C GLU A 109 -21.73 0.32 13.58
N LEU A 110 -20.71 1.17 13.38
CA LEU A 110 -19.95 1.78 14.45
C LEU A 110 -20.77 2.80 15.26
N LEU A 111 -21.43 3.74 14.59
CA LEU A 111 -22.21 4.79 15.25
C LEU A 111 -23.40 4.21 16.02
N ASP A 112 -24.07 3.19 15.48
CA ASP A 112 -25.15 2.47 16.16
C ASP A 112 -24.63 1.86 17.49
N LYS A 113 -23.54 1.07 17.43
CA LYS A 113 -22.91 0.44 18.62
C LYS A 113 -22.35 1.45 19.62
N VAL A 114 -21.80 2.57 19.15
CA VAL A 114 -21.28 3.65 20.00
C VAL A 114 -22.42 4.42 20.67
N GLY A 115 -23.58 4.54 20.02
CA GLY A 115 -24.78 5.19 20.55
C GLY A 115 -25.47 4.44 21.69
N GLU A 116 -25.20 3.15 21.89
CA GLU A 116 -25.69 2.36 23.03
C GLU A 116 -25.05 2.76 24.37
N TYR A 117 -23.91 3.46 24.36
CA TYR A 117 -23.13 3.74 25.56
C TYR A 117 -23.48 5.09 26.23
N PRO A 118 -23.34 5.19 27.57
CA PRO A 118 -23.46 6.45 28.31
C PRO A 118 -22.63 7.61 27.76
N ARG A 119 -23.01 8.85 28.09
CA ARG A 119 -22.37 10.09 27.57
C ARG A 119 -20.96 10.35 28.12
N ASP A 120 -20.68 9.79 29.28
CA ASP A 120 -19.42 9.80 30.02
C ASP A 120 -18.49 8.64 29.63
N THR A 121 -18.93 7.68 28.81
CA THR A 121 -18.08 6.59 28.33
C THR A 121 -16.94 7.10 27.46
N ILE A 122 -15.71 6.72 27.84
CA ILE A 122 -14.47 6.97 27.11
C ILE A 122 -14.24 5.86 26.07
N PHE A 123 -13.90 6.26 24.85
CA PHE A 123 -13.55 5.36 23.76
C PHE A 123 -12.06 5.47 23.38
N TYR A 124 -11.44 4.35 23.06
CA TYR A 124 -10.12 4.28 22.45
C TYR A 124 -10.22 3.69 21.03
N PHE A 125 -9.88 4.49 20.01
CA PHE A 125 -9.87 4.08 18.61
C PHE A 125 -8.47 3.59 18.19
N HIS A 126 -8.40 2.37 17.66
CA HIS A 126 -7.14 1.78 17.18
C HIS A 126 -6.85 2.27 15.76
N SER A 127 -5.98 3.28 15.62
CA SER A 127 -5.47 3.79 14.35
C SER A 127 -3.97 3.49 14.18
N TRP A 128 -3.65 2.37 13.54
CA TRP A 128 -2.26 1.92 13.29
C TRP A 128 -1.63 2.46 12.01
N THR A 129 -2.45 2.98 11.09
CA THR A 129 -2.09 3.51 9.77
C THR A 129 -3.10 4.58 9.32
N PHE A 130 -2.78 5.33 8.27
CA PHE A 130 -3.67 6.28 7.61
C PHE A 130 -4.88 5.58 6.96
N GLY A 131 -5.98 6.30 6.78
CA GLY A 131 -7.21 5.86 6.10
C GLY A 131 -8.47 5.82 6.97
N TYR A 132 -8.33 6.05 8.28
CA TYR A 132 -9.43 6.09 9.26
C TYR A 132 -9.96 7.50 9.55
N GLU A 133 -9.52 8.53 8.81
CA GLU A 133 -9.82 9.94 9.08
C GLU A 133 -11.31 10.26 8.94
N ASN A 134 -12.01 9.58 8.02
CA ASN A 134 -13.47 9.66 7.91
C ASN A 134 -14.19 9.03 9.11
N VAL A 135 -13.60 8.02 9.75
CA VAL A 135 -14.13 7.42 10.98
C VAL A 135 -13.98 8.38 12.16
N TRP A 136 -12.83 9.07 12.25
CA TRP A 136 -12.60 10.14 13.21
C TRP A 136 -13.61 11.28 13.05
N ILE A 137 -13.82 11.78 11.82
CA ILE A 137 -14.80 12.85 11.54
C ILE A 137 -16.22 12.39 11.92
N ALA A 138 -16.61 11.16 11.57
CA ALA A 138 -17.93 10.61 11.89
C ALA A 138 -18.15 10.43 13.41
N LEU A 139 -17.21 9.80 14.12
CA LEU A 139 -17.27 9.64 15.58
C LEU A 139 -17.33 11.00 16.29
N SER A 140 -16.51 11.96 15.86
CA SER A 140 -16.45 13.29 16.46
C SER A 140 -17.76 14.06 16.28
N ALA A 141 -18.33 14.04 15.07
CA ALA A 141 -19.60 14.68 14.77
C ALA A 141 -20.76 14.04 15.54
N PHE A 142 -20.81 12.71 15.64
CA PHE A 142 -21.89 11.96 16.30
C PHE A 142 -21.85 12.05 17.83
N LEU A 143 -20.67 11.91 18.45
CA LEU A 143 -20.50 11.99 19.90
C LEU A 143 -20.38 13.43 20.43
N HIS A 144 -20.31 14.43 19.54
CA HIS A 144 -20.04 15.83 19.84
C HIS A 144 -18.77 16.03 20.70
N SER A 145 -17.73 15.24 20.41
CA SER A 145 -16.44 15.26 21.09
C SER A 145 -15.32 15.40 20.07
N ARG A 146 -14.23 16.07 20.43
CA ARG A 146 -12.99 15.95 19.65
C ARG A 146 -12.24 14.65 19.99
N ILE A 147 -11.21 14.36 19.22
CA ILE A 147 -10.41 13.14 19.28
C ILE A 147 -8.98 13.49 19.67
N HIS A 148 -8.54 12.95 20.81
CA HIS A 148 -7.19 13.17 21.32
C HIS A 148 -6.16 12.39 20.51
N LEU A 149 -5.07 13.07 20.13
CA LEU A 149 -3.89 12.52 19.47
C LEU A 149 -2.62 12.83 20.25
N ASP A 150 -1.66 11.90 20.23
CA ASP A 150 -0.29 12.13 20.71
C ASP A 150 0.45 13.17 19.84
N GLU A 151 1.61 13.63 20.31
CA GLU A 151 2.39 14.67 19.60
C GLU A 151 2.77 14.24 18.17
N TYR A 152 3.09 12.96 17.94
CA TYR A 152 3.48 12.48 16.61
C TYR A 152 2.30 12.53 15.64
N ARG A 153 1.17 11.93 16.00
CA ARG A 153 -0.06 11.98 15.20
C ARG A 153 -0.51 13.44 15.01
N ALA A 154 -0.50 14.26 16.06
CA ALA A 154 -0.85 15.69 15.99
C ALA A 154 0.05 16.49 15.03
N ARG A 155 1.38 16.23 15.03
CA ARG A 155 2.33 16.81 14.07
C ARG A 155 2.06 16.40 12.64
N VAL A 156 1.82 15.11 12.41
CA VAL A 156 1.57 14.55 11.08
C VAL A 156 0.33 15.18 10.45
N TYR A 157 -0.82 15.12 11.12
CA TYR A 157 -2.05 15.72 10.58
C TYR A 157 -1.98 17.26 10.58
N GLY A 158 -1.38 17.88 11.60
CA GLY A 158 -1.14 19.34 11.63
C GLY A 158 -0.30 19.85 10.46
N SER A 159 0.55 19.00 9.86
CA SER A 159 1.32 19.35 8.66
C SER A 159 0.47 19.48 7.38
N LEU A 160 -0.75 18.97 7.37
CA LEU A 160 -1.71 19.12 6.27
C LEU A 160 -2.38 20.51 6.27
N SER A 161 -2.28 21.27 7.36
CA SER A 161 -3.00 22.53 7.53
C SER A 161 -2.24 23.74 6.98
N THR A 162 -2.99 24.67 6.37
CA THR A 162 -2.51 26.01 6.00
C THR A 162 -2.51 27.00 7.19
N LEU A 163 -2.99 26.59 8.37
CA LEU A 163 -2.93 27.39 9.59
C LEU A 163 -1.49 27.51 10.13
N ASP A 164 -1.12 28.67 10.68
CA ASP A 164 0.14 28.83 11.41
C ASP A 164 0.12 28.13 12.80
N LYS A 165 1.29 27.97 13.44
CA LYS A 165 1.41 27.31 14.76
C LYS A 165 0.50 27.93 15.84
N ARG A 166 0.33 29.26 15.87
CA ARG A 166 -0.55 29.93 16.83
C ARG A 166 -2.01 29.62 16.51
N GLN A 167 -2.40 29.64 15.23
CA GLN A 167 -3.75 29.30 14.79
C GLN A 167 -4.10 27.83 15.05
N LEU A 168 -3.17 26.89 14.86
CA LEU A 168 -3.36 25.48 15.20
C LEU A 168 -3.57 25.30 16.71
N ARG A 169 -2.76 25.97 17.55
CA ARG A 169 -2.96 25.93 19.00
C ARG A 169 -4.25 26.64 19.44
N GLU A 170 -4.73 27.63 18.70
CA GLU A 170 -6.06 28.25 18.89
C GLU A 170 -7.21 27.31 18.48
N ALA A 171 -7.00 26.47 17.45
CA ALA A 171 -7.87 25.33 17.15
C ALA A 171 -7.73 24.17 18.18
N GLY A 172 -6.79 24.24 19.12
CA GLY A 172 -6.55 23.23 20.16
C GLY A 172 -5.71 22.02 19.73
N LEU A 173 -5.00 22.12 18.60
CA LEU A 173 -3.99 21.14 18.17
C LEU A 173 -2.60 21.79 18.35
N ASP A 174 -1.85 21.40 19.38
CA ASP A 174 -0.51 21.95 19.58
C ASP A 174 0.53 21.16 18.79
N VAL A 175 1.44 21.88 18.14
CA VAL A 175 2.47 21.31 17.26
C VAL A 175 3.77 22.11 17.35
N PRO A 176 4.96 21.49 17.33
CA PRO A 176 6.23 22.19 17.36
C PRO A 176 6.41 23.19 16.20
N ALA A 177 5.91 22.90 15.00
CA ALA A 177 6.01 23.75 13.81
C ALA A 177 4.78 23.62 12.88
N SER A 178 4.62 24.56 11.94
CA SER A 178 3.59 24.56 10.89
C SER A 178 4.19 24.47 9.48
N ASN A 179 3.44 23.95 8.51
CA ASN A 179 3.94 23.64 7.17
C ASN A 179 4.05 24.88 6.24
N LYS A 180 5.07 25.71 6.47
CA LYS A 180 5.32 26.92 5.64
C LYS A 180 5.36 26.66 4.12
N PRO A 181 6.02 25.60 3.59
CA PRO A 181 5.96 25.30 2.15
C PRO A 181 4.55 25.08 1.59
N LEU A 182 3.64 24.49 2.38
CA LEU A 182 2.24 24.33 1.97
C LEU A 182 1.55 25.71 1.90
N GLN A 183 1.72 26.51 2.96
CA GLN A 183 1.21 27.90 3.04
C GLN A 183 1.73 28.79 1.90
N GLU A 184 3.02 28.64 1.54
CA GLU A 184 3.70 29.39 0.48
C GLU A 184 3.35 28.90 -0.93
N SER A 185 2.95 27.62 -1.09
CA SER A 185 2.56 27.05 -2.40
C SER A 185 1.12 27.33 -2.79
N GLY A 186 0.25 27.70 -1.85
CA GLY A 186 -1.17 27.94 -2.10
C GLY A 186 -1.98 26.67 -2.40
N LEU A 187 -1.42 25.48 -2.15
CA LEU A 187 -2.13 24.21 -2.27
C LEU A 187 -3.00 23.99 -1.02
N GLU A 188 -4.30 23.78 -1.20
CA GLU A 188 -5.22 23.41 -0.13
C GLU A 188 -5.39 21.88 -0.06
N ILE A 189 -5.27 21.31 1.14
CA ILE A 189 -5.53 19.89 1.40
C ILE A 189 -6.99 19.75 1.85
N ARG A 190 -7.80 19.04 1.06
CA ARG A 190 -9.26 18.93 1.19
C ARG A 190 -9.72 18.49 2.59
N GLU A 191 -8.97 17.61 3.24
CA GLU A 191 -9.30 17.01 4.54
C GLU A 191 -8.88 17.88 5.74
N ALA A 192 -7.88 18.76 5.55
CA ALA A 192 -7.28 19.51 6.66
C ALA A 192 -8.26 20.42 7.43
N PRO A 193 -9.24 21.09 6.80
CA PRO A 193 -10.24 21.89 7.52
C PRO A 193 -11.10 21.06 8.50
N ALA A 194 -11.44 19.81 8.16
CA ALA A 194 -12.24 18.93 9.00
C ALA A 194 -11.41 18.34 10.15
N LEU A 195 -10.15 18.02 9.89
CA LEU A 195 -9.23 17.41 10.86
C LEU A 195 -8.62 18.44 11.82
N CYS A 196 -7.94 19.45 11.29
CA CYS A 196 -7.14 20.42 12.07
C CYS A 196 -7.87 21.74 12.33
N GLY A 197 -8.98 22.01 11.63
CA GLY A 197 -9.68 23.28 11.67
C GLY A 197 -9.20 24.28 10.61
N PHE A 198 -9.89 25.41 10.53
CA PHE A 198 -9.69 26.43 9.50
C PHE A 198 -10.01 27.85 10.01
N ARG A 199 -9.68 28.87 9.21
CA ARG A 199 -10.04 30.26 9.51
C ARG A 199 -11.42 30.58 8.93
N ASN A 200 -12.40 30.80 9.80
CA ASN A 200 -13.74 31.24 9.43
C ASN A 200 -13.82 32.78 9.57
N GLY A 201 -13.41 33.49 8.51
CA GLY A 201 -13.29 34.95 8.51
C GLY A 201 -12.31 35.46 9.57
N ASN A 202 -12.83 36.04 10.66
CA ASN A 202 -12.04 36.63 11.74
C ASN A 202 -11.76 35.69 12.93
N HIS A 203 -12.28 34.46 12.94
CA HIS A 203 -12.04 33.50 14.01
C HIS A 203 -11.45 32.18 13.48
N ILE A 204 -10.81 31.41 14.36
CA ILE A 204 -10.41 30.03 14.07
C ILE A 204 -11.56 29.11 14.48
N GLN A 205 -11.91 28.18 13.60
CA GLN A 205 -12.90 27.13 13.84
C GLN A 205 -12.14 25.79 14.00
N PRO A 206 -12.19 25.14 15.18
CA PRO A 206 -11.54 23.84 15.40
C PRO A 206 -12.03 22.74 14.46
N GLY A 207 -11.13 21.80 14.16
CA GLY A 207 -11.47 20.52 13.53
C GLY A 207 -11.83 19.45 14.58
N CYS A 208 -11.96 18.20 14.14
CA CYS A 208 -12.25 17.07 15.03
C CYS A 208 -11.06 16.64 15.90
N LEU A 209 -9.82 16.98 15.54
CA LEU A 209 -8.62 16.58 16.28
C LEU A 209 -8.29 17.57 17.42
N THR A 210 -7.60 17.08 18.46
CA THR A 210 -7.15 17.87 19.61
C THR A 210 -5.90 17.29 20.26
N SER A 211 -5.07 18.14 20.86
CA SER A 211 -3.98 17.77 21.77
C SER A 211 -4.38 17.91 23.25
N GLN A 212 -5.68 18.02 23.54
CA GLN A 212 -6.23 18.04 24.88
C GLN A 212 -6.82 16.67 25.24
N GLU A 213 -6.46 16.14 26.40
CA GLU A 213 -6.94 14.85 26.91
C GLU A 213 -8.37 14.87 27.49
N ASP A 214 -8.95 16.06 27.69
CA ASP A 214 -10.25 16.27 28.35
C ASP A 214 -11.48 15.92 27.47
N VAL A 215 -11.31 14.91 26.61
CA VAL A 215 -12.28 14.42 25.64
C VAL A 215 -12.60 12.94 25.86
N ARG A 216 -13.72 12.48 25.28
CA ARG A 216 -14.21 11.10 25.43
C ARG A 216 -13.82 10.15 24.29
N ILE A 217 -12.93 10.58 23.39
CA ILE A 217 -12.41 9.78 22.28
C ILE A 217 -10.90 9.98 22.19
N HIS A 218 -10.15 8.89 22.28
CA HIS A 218 -8.69 8.87 22.20
C HIS A 218 -8.26 8.03 21.01
N SER A 219 -7.33 8.52 20.21
CA SER A 219 -6.68 7.79 19.10
C SER A 219 -5.16 7.97 19.15
N CYS A 220 -4.66 8.40 20.30
CA CYS A 220 -3.26 8.49 20.70
C CYS A 220 -2.73 7.13 21.15
N GLU A 221 -1.47 6.83 20.85
CA GLU A 221 -0.88 5.54 21.23
C GLU A 221 -0.63 5.44 22.75
N ARG A 222 -0.95 4.27 23.33
CA ARG A 222 -0.72 3.97 24.76
C ARG A 222 0.76 4.12 25.07
N GLY A 223 1.10 4.74 26.20
CA GLY A 223 2.48 5.02 26.58
C GLY A 223 3.04 6.35 26.05
N MET A 224 2.41 7.00 25.05
CA MET A 224 2.77 8.34 24.57
C MET A 224 2.35 9.47 25.55
N GLY A 225 2.26 9.17 26.85
CA GLY A 225 1.99 10.13 27.93
C GLY A 225 0.52 10.48 28.16
N CYS A 226 -0.42 9.89 27.42
CA CYS A 226 -1.84 10.19 27.54
C CYS A 226 -2.41 9.69 28.88
N SER A 227 -2.61 10.60 29.83
CA SER A 227 -2.93 10.24 31.22
C SER A 227 -4.29 9.55 31.42
N VAL A 228 -5.19 9.64 30.45
CA VAL A 228 -6.45 8.87 30.41
C VAL A 228 -6.22 7.39 30.06
N LEU A 229 -5.42 7.11 29.01
CA LEU A 229 -5.14 5.72 28.58
C LEU A 229 -4.15 5.03 29.52
N ASP A 230 -3.09 5.74 29.93
CA ASP A 230 -1.99 5.21 30.74
C ASP A 230 -2.40 4.92 32.20
N ARG A 231 -3.65 5.24 32.57
CA ARG A 231 -4.24 5.01 33.90
C ARG A 231 -5.49 4.12 33.87
N ASP A 232 -5.86 3.51 32.74
CA ASP A 232 -6.97 2.54 32.67
C ASP A 232 -6.58 1.20 33.32
N SER A 233 -6.55 1.17 34.66
CA SER A 233 -6.35 -0.06 35.45
C SER A 233 -7.60 -0.93 35.55
N ASN A 234 -8.76 -0.42 35.11
CA ASN A 234 -10.08 -0.98 35.42
C ASN A 234 -10.80 -1.59 34.21
N ALA A 235 -10.24 -1.45 33.00
CA ALA A 235 -10.90 -1.77 31.72
C ALA A 235 -12.21 -1.00 31.49
N GLU A 236 -12.28 0.25 31.95
CA GLU A 236 -13.46 1.11 31.78
C GLU A 236 -13.53 1.70 30.37
N ILE A 237 -12.39 1.77 29.66
CA ILE A 237 -12.29 2.31 28.30
C ILE A 237 -12.78 1.28 27.27
N ILE A 238 -13.67 1.73 26.38
CA ILE A 238 -14.25 0.92 25.31
C ILE A 238 -13.36 1.00 24.07
N HIS A 239 -12.85 -0.13 23.62
CA HIS A 239 -11.95 -0.20 22.47
C HIS A 239 -12.74 -0.25 21.16
N ILE A 240 -12.36 0.52 20.15
CA ILE A 240 -12.93 0.52 18.81
C ILE A 240 -11.85 0.02 17.84
N ILE A 241 -12.11 -1.11 17.17
CA ILE A 241 -11.17 -1.76 16.25
C ILE A 241 -11.82 -1.94 14.87
N PRO A 242 -11.29 -1.33 13.79
CA PRO A 242 -11.72 -1.63 12.43
C PRO A 242 -11.30 -3.04 12.01
N ILE A 243 -12.13 -3.68 11.18
CA ILE A 243 -11.88 -4.99 10.56
C ILE A 243 -12.25 -4.92 9.08
N VAL A 244 -11.80 -5.83 8.22
CA VAL A 244 -12.27 -5.89 6.82
C VAL A 244 -13.75 -6.27 6.78
N THR A 245 -14.10 -7.40 7.41
CA THR A 245 -15.46 -7.96 7.39
C THR A 245 -15.61 -9.07 8.43
N ARG A 246 -16.75 -9.76 8.43
CA ARG A 246 -17.02 -10.97 9.21
C ARG A 246 -17.44 -12.13 8.32
N THR A 247 -17.07 -13.34 8.69
CA THR A 247 -17.54 -14.58 8.04
C THR A 247 -17.62 -15.68 9.08
N ASP A 248 -18.73 -16.43 9.10
CA ASP A 248 -19.01 -17.51 10.05
C ASP A 248 -18.81 -17.15 11.54
N GLY A 249 -19.06 -15.88 11.88
CA GLY A 249 -18.89 -15.33 13.24
C GLY A 249 -17.47 -14.89 13.59
N VAL A 250 -16.50 -15.05 12.69
CA VAL A 250 -15.10 -14.63 12.86
C VAL A 250 -14.91 -13.22 12.28
N ASP A 251 -14.31 -12.32 13.06
CA ASP A 251 -13.84 -11.01 12.60
C ASP A 251 -12.53 -11.14 11.81
N ILE A 252 -12.47 -10.57 10.60
CA ILE A 252 -11.28 -10.63 9.73
C ILE A 252 -10.56 -9.28 9.79
N ALA A 253 -9.42 -9.23 10.48
CA ALA A 253 -8.60 -8.01 10.58
C ALA A 253 -7.97 -7.62 9.22
N GLU A 254 -7.73 -6.32 9.00
CA GLU A 254 -6.90 -5.87 7.89
C GLU A 254 -5.42 -6.09 8.24
N LEU A 255 -4.96 -7.33 8.04
CA LEU A 255 -3.53 -7.65 8.02
C LEU A 255 -2.85 -6.78 6.97
N GLY A 256 -1.68 -6.21 7.30
CA GLY A 256 -1.02 -5.12 6.56
C GLY A 256 -0.42 -5.47 5.19
N ALA A 257 -1.19 -6.12 4.32
CA ALA A 257 -0.97 -6.09 2.88
C ALA A 257 -1.15 -4.65 2.34
N GLY A 258 -0.48 -4.31 1.24
CA GLY A 258 -0.25 -2.91 0.82
C GLY A 258 0.86 -2.23 1.62
N GLY A 259 0.85 -2.41 2.94
CA GLY A 259 1.87 -1.91 3.87
C GLY A 259 1.27 -1.03 4.98
N GLY A 260 2.08 -0.14 5.54
CA GLY A 260 1.65 0.85 6.53
C GLY A 260 1.66 0.41 8.00
N LYS A 261 2.11 -0.81 8.32
CA LYS A 261 2.43 -1.19 9.71
C LYS A 261 3.60 -0.32 10.19
N GLY A 262 3.35 0.56 11.16
CA GLY A 262 4.33 1.53 11.66
C GLY A 262 4.22 2.94 11.07
N ASP A 263 3.19 3.23 10.26
CA ASP A 263 2.88 4.58 9.78
C ASP A 263 2.52 5.54 10.93
N LEU A 264 1.73 5.04 11.89
CA LEU A 264 1.28 5.78 13.06
C LEU A 264 1.84 5.19 14.36
N ASP A 265 1.99 3.85 14.44
CA ASP A 265 2.47 3.13 15.62
C ASP A 265 4.00 3.28 15.79
N GLN A 266 4.44 4.04 16.80
CA GLN A 266 5.85 4.29 17.09
C GLN A 266 6.50 3.16 17.92
N LYS A 267 6.49 1.95 17.37
CA LYS A 267 7.10 0.77 18.00
C LYS A 267 8.61 0.70 17.74
N GLU A 268 9.40 0.96 18.79
CA GLU A 268 10.84 0.68 18.82
C GLU A 268 11.09 -0.84 18.96
N GLU A 269 10.98 -1.57 17.84
CA GLU A 269 11.34 -3.00 17.75
C GLU A 269 12.87 -3.16 17.89
N LEU A 270 13.33 -3.81 18.97
CA LEU A 270 14.77 -4.10 19.13
C LEU A 270 15.20 -5.20 18.15
N GLU A 271 15.96 -4.84 17.12
CA GLU A 271 16.61 -5.81 16.24
C GLU A 271 17.62 -6.64 17.03
N SER A 272 17.36 -7.95 17.19
CA SER A 272 18.37 -8.83 17.76
C SER A 272 19.56 -8.95 16.82
N GLY A 273 20.75 -8.58 17.31
CA GLY A 273 22.05 -8.75 16.64
C GLY A 273 22.48 -10.23 16.53
N GLY A 274 21.59 -11.07 16.02
CA GLY A 274 21.65 -12.53 16.06
C GLY A 274 21.66 -13.12 17.47
N VAL A 275 21.79 -14.44 17.53
CA VAL A 275 21.93 -15.22 18.77
C VAL A 275 23.13 -14.74 19.61
N GLY A 276 24.18 -14.21 18.97
CA GLY A 276 25.34 -13.62 19.65
C GLY A 276 25.00 -12.38 20.47
N GLY A 277 24.30 -11.40 19.89
CA GLY A 277 23.87 -10.19 20.59
C GLY A 277 22.89 -10.50 21.74
N MET A 278 21.93 -11.40 21.51
CA MET A 278 20.97 -11.81 22.54
C MET A 278 21.62 -12.57 23.70
N ASN A 279 22.58 -13.47 23.44
CA ASN A 279 23.37 -14.11 24.49
C ASN A 279 24.15 -13.07 25.31
N LYS A 280 24.68 -12.02 24.66
CA LYS A 280 25.38 -10.96 25.39
C LYS A 280 24.44 -10.10 26.25
N LEU A 281 23.23 -9.82 25.78
CA LEU A 281 22.19 -9.18 26.57
C LEU A 281 21.79 -10.02 27.79
N LEU A 282 21.69 -11.35 27.64
CA LEU A 282 21.42 -12.27 28.75
C LEU A 282 22.54 -12.29 29.79
N GLU A 283 23.82 -12.28 29.38
CA GLU A 283 24.97 -12.14 30.28
C GLU A 283 24.91 -10.81 31.06
N LEU A 284 24.56 -9.71 30.39
CA LEU A 284 24.48 -8.38 31.00
C LEU A 284 23.31 -8.27 31.99
N CYS A 285 22.14 -8.83 31.66
CA CYS A 285 21.04 -8.94 32.62
C CYS A 285 21.45 -9.74 33.88
N ALA A 286 22.16 -10.85 33.69
CA ALA A 286 22.66 -11.68 34.81
C ALA A 286 23.78 -11.02 35.64
N ALA A 287 24.46 -10.00 35.10
CA ALA A 287 25.46 -9.21 35.81
C ALA A 287 24.88 -7.95 36.50
N SER A 288 23.60 -7.62 36.26
CA SER A 288 22.96 -6.37 36.70
C SER A 288 21.64 -6.55 37.46
N ILE A 289 21.11 -7.78 37.58
CA ILE A 289 19.88 -8.09 38.34
C ILE A 289 20.21 -9.06 39.48
N ASP A 290 20.29 -8.54 40.71
CA ASP A 290 20.55 -9.34 41.92
C ASP A 290 19.36 -10.24 42.34
N ASP A 291 18.12 -9.90 41.95
CA ASP A 291 16.94 -10.72 42.24
C ASP A 291 16.84 -11.88 41.24
N GLU A 292 17.24 -13.07 41.71
CA GLU A 292 17.20 -14.33 40.97
C GLU A 292 15.82 -14.65 40.35
N ARG A 293 14.71 -14.21 40.97
CA ARG A 293 13.34 -14.43 40.45
C ARG A 293 12.99 -13.43 39.35
N LEU A 294 13.42 -12.18 39.49
CA LEU A 294 13.28 -11.16 38.47
C LEU A 294 14.13 -11.51 37.24
N LEU A 295 15.39 -11.90 37.47
CA LEU A 295 16.31 -12.37 36.44
C LEU A 295 15.73 -13.57 35.69
N ALA A 296 15.18 -14.57 36.38
CA ALA A 296 14.53 -15.71 35.74
C ALA A 296 13.39 -15.32 34.79
N LYS A 297 12.57 -14.31 35.15
CA LYS A 297 11.52 -13.77 34.27
C LYS A 297 12.10 -13.01 33.08
N VAL A 298 13.09 -12.14 33.28
CA VAL A 298 13.77 -11.39 32.20
C VAL A 298 14.42 -12.36 31.20
N VAL A 299 15.10 -13.39 31.68
CA VAL A 299 15.70 -14.45 30.86
C VAL A 299 14.62 -15.23 30.09
N ALA A 300 13.45 -15.48 30.68
CA ALA A 300 12.34 -16.13 29.99
C ALA A 300 11.71 -15.23 28.90
N LEU A 301 11.60 -13.92 29.15
CA LEU A 301 11.09 -12.93 28.18
C LEU A 301 12.03 -12.84 26.95
N VAL A 302 13.32 -12.58 27.17
CA VAL A 302 14.33 -12.48 26.10
C VAL A 302 14.50 -13.80 25.32
N ARG A 303 14.31 -14.96 25.97
CA ARG A 303 14.32 -16.27 25.28
C ARG A 303 13.05 -16.55 24.46
N ARG A 304 11.91 -15.94 24.78
CA ARG A 304 10.68 -16.00 23.97
C ARG A 304 10.93 -15.33 22.62
N THR A 305 11.53 -14.13 22.66
CA THR A 305 11.97 -13.36 21.48
C THR A 305 12.88 -14.13 20.52
N LEU A 306 13.82 -14.91 21.06
CA LEU A 306 14.74 -15.73 20.27
C LEU A 306 14.05 -16.86 19.46
N ILE A 307 12.77 -17.12 19.71
CA ILE A 307 11.94 -18.10 19.00
C ILE A 307 10.98 -17.37 18.04
N GLU A 308 10.52 -16.17 18.40
CA GLU A 308 9.51 -15.38 17.69
C GLU A 308 10.16 -14.33 16.76
N ASP A 309 10.85 -14.81 15.73
CA ASP A 309 11.47 -14.02 14.64
C ASP A 309 12.48 -12.94 15.07
N GLY A 310 12.96 -12.97 16.32
CA GLY A 310 14.10 -12.18 16.78
C GLY A 310 13.82 -10.70 17.03
N LYS A 311 12.56 -10.30 17.24
CA LYS A 311 12.14 -8.91 17.50
C LYS A 311 11.48 -8.78 18.88
N LEU A 312 12.05 -7.96 19.77
CA LEU A 312 11.46 -7.70 21.09
C LEU A 312 10.59 -6.45 21.06
N ASP A 313 9.31 -6.60 21.40
CA ASP A 313 8.38 -5.49 21.68
C ASP A 313 8.75 -4.88 23.04
N LEU A 314 9.53 -3.79 23.01
CA LEU A 314 9.97 -3.06 24.21
C LEU A 314 8.90 -2.07 24.66
N ASP A 315 7.84 -2.58 25.29
CA ASP A 315 6.74 -1.77 25.86
C ASP A 315 7.28 -0.58 26.69
N MET A 316 6.66 0.59 26.48
CA MET A 316 7.34 1.84 26.09
C MET A 316 7.97 2.64 27.24
N GLN A 317 8.85 2.03 28.03
CA GLN A 317 9.63 2.78 29.04
C GLN A 317 10.85 3.54 28.47
N LEU A 318 11.24 3.33 27.20
CA LEU A 318 12.40 4.00 26.58
C LEU A 318 12.23 5.52 26.48
N GLN A 319 11.10 6.00 25.98
CA GLN A 319 10.85 7.43 25.75
C GLN A 319 10.98 8.29 27.03
N LYS A 320 10.80 7.69 28.21
CA LYS A 320 10.93 8.38 29.50
C LYS A 320 12.39 8.67 29.91
N HIS A 321 13.36 8.13 29.18
CA HIS A 321 14.79 8.35 29.38
C HIS A 321 15.51 8.92 28.14
N ILE A 322 15.02 8.67 26.91
CA ILE A 322 15.63 9.19 25.68
C ILE A 322 15.62 10.74 25.63
N HIS A 323 14.65 11.40 26.27
CA HIS A 323 14.44 12.85 26.13
C HIS A 323 15.59 13.75 26.67
N ASP A 324 16.61 13.19 27.35
CA ASP A 324 17.78 13.92 27.88
C ASP A 324 19.12 13.52 27.23
N THR A 325 19.20 12.51 26.35
CA THR A 325 20.49 12.02 25.78
C THR A 325 20.42 11.61 24.31
N GLN A 326 21.48 11.92 23.56
CA GLN A 326 21.66 11.53 22.15
C GLN A 326 21.70 10.00 21.97
N ASP A 327 20.87 9.48 21.05
CA ASP A 327 20.91 8.25 20.23
C ASP A 327 21.39 6.88 20.79
N ASP A 328 22.11 6.82 21.91
CA ASP A 328 22.62 5.59 22.55
C ASP A 328 21.90 5.34 23.89
N VAL A 329 21.00 4.36 23.92
CA VAL A 329 20.34 3.90 25.16
C VAL A 329 21.33 3.10 26.01
N SER A 330 21.56 3.51 27.26
CA SER A 330 22.50 2.81 28.14
C SER A 330 22.03 1.38 28.45
N LEU A 331 22.97 0.44 28.59
CA LEU A 331 22.68 -0.94 28.95
C LEU A 331 21.97 -1.08 30.31
N GLU A 332 22.28 -0.19 31.26
CA GLU A 332 21.62 -0.14 32.57
C GLU A 332 20.14 0.28 32.43
N THR A 333 19.86 1.24 31.55
CA THR A 333 18.49 1.64 31.18
C THR A 333 17.74 0.48 30.53
N LEU A 334 18.36 -0.23 29.57
CA LEU A 334 17.74 -1.37 28.90
C LEU A 334 17.41 -2.52 29.87
N VAL A 335 18.31 -2.85 30.80
CA VAL A 335 18.07 -3.86 31.85
C VAL A 335 16.92 -3.45 32.78
N SER A 336 16.80 -2.15 33.12
CA SER A 336 15.69 -1.63 33.92
C SER A 336 14.33 -1.81 33.22
N ILE A 337 14.27 -1.54 31.91
CA ILE A 337 13.07 -1.66 31.09
C ILE A 337 12.65 -3.13 30.92
N LEU A 338 13.61 -4.01 30.63
CA LEU A 338 13.40 -5.46 30.57
C LEU A 338 12.84 -6.00 31.90
N SER A 339 13.38 -5.52 33.03
CA SER A 339 12.92 -5.88 34.37
C SER A 339 11.49 -5.42 34.63
N SER A 340 11.14 -4.18 34.28
CA SER A 340 9.77 -3.65 34.41
C SER A 340 8.76 -4.44 33.57
N ASN A 341 9.09 -4.80 32.32
CA ASN A 341 8.19 -5.57 31.46
C ASN A 341 8.08 -7.03 31.90
N ALA A 342 9.15 -7.64 32.41
CA ALA A 342 9.12 -8.94 33.06
C ALA A 342 8.27 -8.96 34.35
N LEU A 343 8.10 -7.82 35.04
CA LEU A 343 7.18 -7.69 36.17
C LEU A 343 5.70 -7.58 35.73
N LYS A 344 5.41 -7.03 34.55
CA LYS A 344 4.05 -7.01 33.96
C LYS A 344 3.54 -8.41 33.61
N ASP A 345 4.41 -9.30 33.12
CA ASP A 345 4.07 -10.70 32.73
C ASP A 345 3.64 -11.60 33.93
N SER A 346 3.49 -11.05 35.15
CA SER A 346 3.09 -11.77 36.36
C SER A 346 1.57 -11.99 36.50
N GLY A 347 0.91 -12.54 35.47
CA GLY A 347 -0.35 -13.27 35.65
C GLY A 347 -1.54 -12.49 36.23
N MET A 348 -1.60 -11.17 36.05
CA MET A 348 -2.91 -10.50 36.04
C MET A 348 -3.60 -10.89 34.73
N GLU A 349 -4.78 -11.49 34.82
CA GLU A 349 -5.69 -11.54 33.67
C GLU A 349 -5.93 -10.09 33.23
N LEU A 350 -5.55 -9.73 32.00
CA LEU A 350 -5.86 -8.40 31.48
C LEU A 350 -7.39 -8.25 31.51
N PRO A 351 -7.96 -7.30 32.28
CA PRO A 351 -9.40 -7.14 32.35
C PRO A 351 -9.92 -6.86 30.94
N SER A 352 -10.97 -7.57 30.53
CA SER A 352 -11.36 -7.66 29.13
C SER A 352 -12.11 -6.41 28.65
N ASN A 353 -11.34 -5.34 28.36
CA ASN A 353 -11.82 -4.08 27.77
C ASN A 353 -12.86 -4.36 26.68
N LYS A 354 -14.10 -3.93 26.92
CA LYS A 354 -15.22 -4.10 25.99
C LYS A 354 -14.82 -3.55 24.63
N THR A 355 -14.90 -4.38 23.59
CA THR A 355 -14.42 -4.03 22.26
C THR A 355 -15.56 -3.96 21.25
N ILE A 356 -15.76 -2.80 20.66
CA ILE A 356 -16.55 -2.57 19.45
C ILE A 356 -15.66 -2.91 18.25
N ARG A 357 -16.10 -3.87 17.42
CA ARG A 357 -15.54 -4.11 16.08
C ARG A 357 -16.55 -3.69 15.02
N PHE A 358 -16.08 -3.12 13.92
CA PHE A 358 -16.89 -2.60 12.80
C PHE A 358 -16.17 -2.78 11.45
N PRO A 359 -16.89 -3.15 10.35
CA PRO A 359 -16.28 -3.45 9.06
C PRO A 359 -15.90 -2.17 8.31
N TYR A 360 -14.62 -1.86 8.21
CA TYR A 360 -14.08 -0.73 7.48
C TYR A 360 -12.69 -1.11 6.94
N SER A 361 -12.62 -1.43 5.64
CA SER A 361 -11.37 -1.68 4.94
C SER A 361 -10.93 -0.46 4.12
N ARG A 362 -9.62 -0.32 3.94
CA ARG A 362 -9.00 0.70 3.08
C ARG A 362 -8.77 0.22 1.65
N HIS A 363 -8.86 -1.08 1.40
CA HIS A 363 -8.71 -1.69 0.07
C HIS A 363 -10.05 -2.10 -0.56
N SER A 364 -10.05 -2.29 -1.87
CA SER A 364 -11.22 -2.71 -2.65
C SER A 364 -11.53 -4.19 -2.49
N SER A 365 -12.82 -4.58 -2.38
CA SER A 365 -13.20 -5.98 -2.61
C SER A 365 -13.08 -6.32 -4.10
N TYR A 366 -12.97 -7.60 -4.43
CA TYR A 366 -12.90 -8.05 -5.83
C TYR A 366 -14.11 -7.60 -6.68
N SER A 367 -15.31 -7.50 -6.09
CA SER A 367 -16.50 -6.98 -6.79
C SER A 367 -16.38 -5.49 -7.13
N GLU A 368 -15.75 -4.69 -6.28
CA GLU A 368 -15.47 -3.27 -6.47
C GLU A 368 -14.36 -3.05 -7.51
N LEU A 369 -13.26 -3.84 -7.43
CA LEU A 369 -12.22 -3.86 -8.47
C LEU A 369 -12.82 -4.18 -9.85
N ARG A 370 -13.78 -5.10 -9.94
CA ARG A 370 -14.50 -5.40 -11.19
C ARG A 370 -15.48 -4.31 -11.61
N GLY A 371 -15.92 -3.44 -10.71
CA GLY A 371 -16.62 -2.19 -11.05
C GLY A 371 -15.68 -1.21 -11.75
N PHE A 372 -14.51 -0.98 -11.13
CA PHE A 372 -13.48 -0.06 -11.62
C PHE A 372 -12.85 -0.49 -12.95
N VAL A 373 -12.44 -1.76 -13.09
CA VAL A 373 -11.84 -2.26 -14.35
C VAL A 373 -12.82 -2.12 -15.52
N ARG A 374 -14.10 -2.45 -15.33
CA ARG A 374 -15.13 -2.37 -16.38
C ARG A 374 -15.26 -0.96 -16.98
N VAL A 375 -15.14 0.07 -16.14
CA VAL A 375 -15.23 1.47 -16.56
C VAL A 375 -14.16 1.85 -17.57
N PHE A 376 -12.94 1.34 -17.43
CA PHE A 376 -11.81 1.71 -18.29
C PHE A 376 -11.49 0.68 -19.37
N SER A 377 -11.97 -0.57 -19.22
CA SER A 377 -11.75 -1.70 -20.14
C SER A 377 -10.33 -1.77 -20.73
N PRO A 378 -9.27 -1.87 -19.89
CA PRO A 378 -7.88 -1.78 -20.34
C PRO A 378 -7.46 -2.94 -21.25
N ARG A 379 -6.36 -2.75 -22.01
CA ARG A 379 -5.77 -3.77 -22.89
C ARG A 379 -5.02 -4.88 -22.15
N ASP A 380 -4.55 -4.57 -20.94
CA ASP A 380 -3.69 -5.40 -20.11
C ASP A 380 -3.86 -4.99 -18.65
N ILE A 381 -3.73 -5.94 -17.71
CA ILE A 381 -3.76 -5.66 -16.27
C ILE A 381 -2.51 -6.27 -15.65
N PHE A 382 -1.85 -5.48 -14.82
CA PHE A 382 -0.68 -5.89 -14.04
C PHE A 382 -1.02 -5.70 -12.55
N PRO A 383 -0.81 -6.70 -11.68
CA PRO A 383 -1.05 -6.54 -10.25
C PRO A 383 -0.01 -5.61 -9.60
N CYS A 384 -0.46 -4.78 -8.66
CA CYS A 384 0.42 -4.06 -7.74
C CYS A 384 0.92 -4.95 -6.60
N THR A 385 0.17 -6.00 -6.23
CA THR A 385 0.51 -6.92 -5.13
C THR A 385 0.48 -8.37 -5.60
N VAL A 386 1.57 -9.12 -5.36
CA VAL A 386 1.74 -10.51 -5.81
C VAL A 386 2.37 -11.34 -4.69
N ASP A 387 1.65 -12.36 -4.23
CA ASP A 387 2.23 -13.49 -3.50
C ASP A 387 2.59 -14.56 -4.54
N ASP A 388 3.86 -14.62 -4.95
CA ASP A 388 4.31 -15.55 -5.97
C ASP A 388 4.31 -17.00 -5.45
N VAL A 389 4.69 -17.20 -4.20
CA VAL A 389 4.75 -18.49 -3.48
C VAL A 389 3.40 -19.22 -3.48
N HIS A 390 2.30 -18.51 -3.25
CA HIS A 390 0.94 -19.06 -3.23
C HIS A 390 0.15 -18.78 -4.51
N TRP A 391 0.74 -18.14 -5.52
CA TRP A 391 0.08 -17.91 -6.80
C TRP A 391 -0.35 -19.21 -7.48
N THR A 392 -1.54 -19.17 -8.09
CA THR A 392 -2.11 -20.24 -8.91
C THR A 392 -2.84 -19.62 -10.10
N PRO A 393 -3.18 -20.40 -11.15
CA PRO A 393 -3.95 -19.89 -12.29
C PRO A 393 -5.32 -19.30 -11.93
N GLU A 394 -5.89 -19.61 -10.75
CA GLU A 394 -7.10 -18.95 -10.23
C GLU A 394 -6.88 -17.47 -9.91
N LEU A 395 -5.65 -17.06 -9.60
CA LEU A 395 -5.22 -15.69 -9.30
C LEU A 395 -4.59 -14.98 -10.52
N SER A 396 -4.76 -15.54 -11.72
CA SER A 396 -4.38 -14.88 -12.97
C SER A 396 -5.29 -13.67 -13.26
N MET A 397 -4.71 -12.58 -13.74
CA MET A 397 -5.45 -11.37 -14.13
C MET A 397 -6.48 -11.69 -15.22
N ARG A 398 -6.13 -12.59 -16.15
CA ARG A 398 -7.01 -13.19 -17.15
C ARG A 398 -8.24 -13.86 -16.51
N ASN A 399 -8.08 -14.67 -15.47
CA ASN A 399 -9.21 -15.32 -14.79
C ASN A 399 -10.05 -14.31 -14.00
N LEU A 400 -9.42 -13.34 -13.35
CA LEU A 400 -10.07 -12.38 -12.44
C LEU A 400 -10.81 -11.26 -13.18
N PHE A 401 -10.27 -10.80 -14.31
CA PHE A 401 -10.71 -9.57 -14.99
C PHE A 401 -10.80 -9.70 -16.51
N GLY A 402 -10.44 -10.83 -17.12
CA GLY A 402 -10.32 -10.97 -18.58
C GLY A 402 -11.60 -10.75 -19.39
N ASP A 403 -12.77 -10.90 -18.77
CA ASP A 403 -14.07 -10.56 -19.38
C ASP A 403 -14.41 -9.06 -19.37
N LEU A 404 -13.53 -8.23 -18.78
CA LEU A 404 -13.66 -6.78 -18.68
C LEU A 404 -12.56 -6.03 -19.46
N CYS A 405 -11.59 -6.72 -20.05
CA CYS A 405 -10.51 -6.10 -20.81
C CYS A 405 -10.85 -6.00 -22.31
N SER A 406 -10.30 -5.00 -23.00
CA SER A 406 -10.47 -4.83 -24.45
C SER A 406 -9.57 -5.75 -25.30
N ALA A 407 -8.49 -6.25 -24.70
CA ALA A 407 -7.52 -7.13 -25.34
C ALA A 407 -7.04 -8.24 -24.38
N ASP A 408 -6.48 -9.29 -24.98
CA ASP A 408 -6.21 -10.56 -24.30
C ASP A 408 -4.71 -10.75 -23.96
N LEU A 409 -4.06 -9.70 -23.46
CA LEU A 409 -2.59 -9.63 -23.34
C LEU A 409 -2.04 -10.35 -22.10
N PHE A 410 -2.45 -9.90 -20.90
CA PHE A 410 -2.12 -10.49 -19.59
C PHE A 410 -0.65 -10.88 -19.39
N ARG A 411 0.27 -9.94 -19.66
CA ARG A 411 1.72 -10.21 -19.67
C ARG A 411 2.26 -10.75 -18.34
N HIS A 412 1.67 -10.31 -17.23
CA HIS A 412 1.99 -10.81 -15.89
C HIS A 412 1.72 -12.31 -15.75
N ASP A 413 0.59 -12.79 -16.29
CA ASP A 413 0.16 -14.18 -16.13
C ASP A 413 1.08 -15.14 -16.88
N THR A 414 1.72 -14.71 -17.97
CA THR A 414 2.78 -15.49 -18.64
C THR A 414 3.95 -15.76 -17.71
N ILE A 415 4.46 -14.72 -17.03
CA ILE A 415 5.58 -14.80 -16.09
C ILE A 415 5.23 -15.74 -14.92
N MET A 416 4.02 -15.59 -14.37
CA MET A 416 3.56 -16.40 -13.24
C MET A 416 3.28 -17.86 -13.60
N MET A 417 2.81 -18.14 -14.82
CA MET A 417 2.68 -19.52 -15.31
C MET A 417 4.03 -20.23 -15.39
N GLU A 418 5.08 -19.58 -15.87
CA GLU A 418 6.44 -20.16 -15.91
C GLU A 418 6.95 -20.51 -14.50
N ILE A 419 6.74 -19.61 -13.52
CA ILE A 419 7.11 -19.83 -12.11
C ILE A 419 6.29 -20.98 -11.49
N PHE A 420 4.99 -21.02 -11.76
CA PHE A 420 4.07 -22.05 -11.26
C PHE A 420 4.38 -23.44 -11.83
N GLU A 421 4.64 -23.55 -13.13
CA GLU A 421 5.04 -24.81 -13.78
C GLU A 421 6.42 -25.29 -13.28
N ALA A 422 7.38 -24.39 -13.06
CA ALA A 422 8.67 -24.71 -12.46
C ALA A 422 8.53 -25.28 -11.03
N ARG A 423 7.62 -24.71 -10.21
CA ARG A 423 7.28 -25.20 -8.86
C ARG A 423 6.68 -26.61 -8.91
N LEU A 424 5.65 -26.82 -9.74
CA LEU A 424 5.03 -28.15 -9.92
C LEU A 424 6.04 -29.20 -10.41
N ALA A 425 6.94 -28.83 -11.33
CA ALA A 425 8.00 -29.71 -11.81
C ALA A 425 9.03 -30.05 -10.70
N PHE A 426 9.31 -29.12 -9.77
CA PHE A 426 10.19 -29.36 -8.64
C PHE A 426 9.55 -30.28 -7.59
N GLU A 427 8.31 -30.01 -7.18
CA GLU A 427 7.55 -30.91 -6.31
C GLU A 427 7.41 -32.31 -6.92
N GLY A 428 7.10 -32.38 -8.22
CA GLY A 428 6.97 -33.63 -8.96
C GLY A 428 8.29 -34.40 -9.12
N ARG A 429 9.45 -33.77 -8.86
CA ARG A 429 10.75 -34.45 -8.71
C ARG A 429 10.96 -34.91 -7.26
N GLN A 430 10.70 -34.06 -6.26
CA GLN A 430 10.81 -34.44 -4.84
C GLN A 430 9.90 -35.62 -4.48
N LYS A 431 8.65 -35.62 -4.95
CA LYS A 431 7.67 -36.69 -4.72
C LYS A 431 8.12 -38.03 -5.32
N ARG A 432 8.80 -38.02 -6.48
CA ARG A 432 9.43 -39.22 -7.07
C ARG A 432 10.62 -39.70 -6.25
N TYR A 433 11.59 -38.82 -5.97
CA TYR A 433 12.79 -39.15 -5.19
C TYR A 433 12.45 -39.71 -3.80
N ARG A 434 11.41 -39.17 -3.14
CA ARG A 434 10.93 -39.68 -1.85
C ARG A 434 10.24 -41.05 -1.96
N GLY A 435 9.54 -41.32 -3.07
CA GLY A 435 8.94 -42.63 -3.35
C GLY A 435 9.99 -43.70 -3.70
N GLU A 436 11.01 -43.34 -4.48
CA GLU A 436 12.13 -44.22 -4.83
C GLU A 436 12.91 -44.65 -3.58
N ASN A 437 13.28 -43.70 -2.70
CA ASN A 437 13.91 -44.03 -1.42
C ASN A 437 13.00 -44.88 -0.49
N GLN A 438 11.67 -44.75 -0.58
CA GLN A 438 10.76 -45.63 0.17
C GLN A 438 10.68 -47.05 -0.39
N ALA A 439 10.82 -47.23 -1.70
CA ALA A 439 10.90 -48.55 -2.33
C ALA A 439 12.20 -49.28 -1.96
N ASP A 440 13.34 -48.59 -2.01
CA ASP A 440 14.65 -49.16 -1.64
C ASP A 440 14.71 -49.57 -0.16
N THR A 441 13.93 -48.93 0.71
CA THR A 441 13.85 -49.28 2.15
C THR A 441 12.98 -50.53 2.41
N GLN A 442 12.29 -51.10 1.41
CA GLN A 442 11.52 -52.34 1.55
C GLN A 442 12.22 -53.59 0.99
N MET A 443 13.48 -53.49 0.55
CA MET A 443 14.25 -54.60 -0.04
C MET A 443 15.12 -55.38 0.97
N THR A 444 14.73 -55.42 2.25
CA THR A 444 15.39 -56.26 3.27
C THR A 444 14.43 -56.85 4.31
N ASP A 445 13.61 -57.84 3.92
CA ASP A 445 13.42 -59.05 4.74
C ASP A 445 12.97 -60.24 3.88
N ASP A 446 13.29 -61.46 4.33
CA ASP A 446 13.00 -62.73 3.65
C ASP A 446 11.76 -63.41 4.26
N GLY A 447 11.02 -64.23 3.50
CA GLY A 447 9.98 -65.08 4.09
C GLY A 447 8.92 -65.65 3.15
N ALA A 448 9.06 -66.93 2.79
CA ALA A 448 8.08 -67.64 1.96
C ALA A 448 6.76 -67.94 2.70
N HIS A 449 5.65 -68.00 1.94
CA HIS A 449 4.74 -69.15 1.99
C HIS A 449 3.88 -69.28 0.72
N GLU A 450 3.12 -70.37 0.60
CA GLU A 450 2.70 -70.94 -0.69
C GLU A 450 1.21 -70.78 -1.05
N ARG A 451 0.98 -70.59 -2.36
CA ARG A 451 -0.10 -71.14 -3.20
C ARG A 451 -1.55 -71.15 -2.66
N HIS A 452 -2.44 -70.59 -3.48
CA HIS A 452 -3.40 -71.47 -4.17
C HIS A 452 -3.70 -70.97 -5.59
N VAL A 453 -3.88 -71.91 -6.53
CA VAL A 453 -4.12 -71.63 -7.96
C VAL A 453 -5.37 -72.38 -8.42
N ILE A 454 -6.24 -71.70 -9.17
CA ILE A 454 -7.22 -72.31 -10.08
C ILE A 454 -7.18 -71.52 -11.39
N LEU A 455 -7.20 -72.24 -12.52
CA LEU A 455 -7.15 -71.72 -13.90
C LEU A 455 -8.48 -72.01 -14.65
N PRO A 456 -8.72 -71.42 -15.84
CA PRO A 456 -10.07 -71.17 -16.35
C PRO A 456 -10.51 -72.08 -17.51
N THR A 457 -11.76 -71.90 -17.95
CA THR A 457 -12.20 -72.08 -19.36
C THR A 457 -13.41 -71.20 -19.68
N SER A 458 -13.76 -71.07 -20.97
CA SER A 458 -14.73 -70.11 -21.54
C SER A 458 -15.79 -70.79 -22.44
N ASN A 459 -16.65 -69.97 -23.11
CA ASN A 459 -17.65 -70.34 -24.14
C ASN A 459 -18.92 -71.07 -23.57
N ASP A 460 -20.12 -71.03 -24.15
CA ASP A 460 -20.75 -70.33 -25.31
C ASP A 460 -22.31 -70.43 -25.17
N LEU A 461 -23.26 -69.80 -25.90
CA LEU A 461 -23.35 -68.79 -26.97
C LEU A 461 -24.83 -68.26 -27.03
N ALA A 462 -25.15 -67.34 -27.95
CA ALA A 462 -26.48 -67.09 -28.58
C ALA A 462 -27.57 -66.27 -27.82
N SER A 463 -28.42 -65.46 -28.47
CA SER A 463 -28.38 -64.86 -29.84
C SER A 463 -29.44 -63.74 -30.04
N SER A 464 -29.37 -63.06 -31.20
CA SER A 464 -30.42 -62.26 -31.88
C SER A 464 -30.59 -60.76 -31.53
N THR A 465 -31.08 -60.02 -32.54
CA THR A 465 -31.36 -58.56 -32.66
C THR A 465 -32.53 -58.41 -33.67
N PRO A 466 -32.91 -57.25 -34.26
CA PRO A 466 -32.72 -55.83 -33.93
C PRO A 466 -34.06 -55.02 -33.99
N THR A 467 -34.07 -53.68 -33.87
CA THR A 467 -34.72 -52.72 -34.82
C THR A 467 -34.49 -51.24 -34.46
N LYS A 468 -34.92 -50.31 -35.33
CA LYS A 468 -34.68 -48.85 -35.26
C LYS A 468 -35.99 -48.05 -35.20
N SER A 469 -35.98 -46.90 -34.52
CA SER A 469 -36.68 -45.61 -34.83
C SER A 469 -36.88 -44.80 -33.54
N GLY A 470 -36.97 -43.46 -33.53
CA GLY A 470 -36.85 -42.49 -34.63
C GLY A 470 -36.73 -41.05 -34.07
N SER A 471 -36.42 -40.08 -34.94
CA SER A 471 -36.22 -38.68 -34.56
C SER A 471 -37.52 -37.86 -34.61
N PHE A 472 -37.76 -37.02 -33.61
CA PHE A 472 -38.38 -35.69 -33.76
C PHE A 472 -38.06 -34.84 -32.52
N GLY A 473 -38.03 -33.51 -32.67
CA GLY A 473 -37.93 -32.55 -31.57
C GLY A 473 -38.67 -31.27 -31.92
N VAL A 474 -38.91 -30.35 -30.97
CA VAL A 474 -39.42 -29.00 -31.27
C VAL A 474 -39.23 -27.99 -30.11
N ARG A 475 -38.92 -26.74 -30.51
CA ARG A 475 -39.04 -25.43 -29.82
C ARG A 475 -38.55 -25.19 -28.37
N ARG A 476 -37.54 -24.32 -28.31
CA ARG A 476 -37.37 -23.21 -27.33
C ARG A 476 -38.55 -22.20 -27.44
N VAL A 477 -38.92 -21.55 -26.33
CA VAL A 477 -39.90 -20.44 -26.26
C VAL A 477 -39.29 -19.24 -25.51
N LEU A 478 -39.70 -18.02 -25.87
CA LEU A 478 -39.34 -16.74 -25.26
C LEU A 478 -40.61 -16.06 -24.68
N PRO A 479 -40.46 -15.23 -23.63
CA PRO A 479 -41.32 -14.07 -23.38
C PRO A 479 -40.67 -12.76 -23.87
N THR A 480 -41.44 -11.67 -23.89
CA THR A 480 -41.14 -10.42 -24.61
C THR A 480 -41.01 -9.19 -23.72
N SER A 481 -40.46 -8.12 -24.31
CA SER A 481 -40.37 -6.75 -23.77
C SER A 481 -41.69 -5.98 -23.78
N GLU A 482 -41.82 -4.98 -22.91
CA GLU A 482 -42.66 -3.79 -23.14
C GLU A 482 -41.89 -2.50 -22.80
N THR A 483 -42.32 -1.39 -23.39
CA THR A 483 -41.87 -0.01 -23.12
C THR A 483 -43.07 0.93 -23.19
N PRO A 484 -42.99 2.14 -22.60
CA PRO A 484 -43.72 3.25 -23.19
C PRO A 484 -43.01 4.61 -23.16
N PHE A 485 -42.91 5.20 -24.36
CA PHE A 485 -42.97 6.63 -24.66
C PHE A 485 -41.89 7.60 -24.14
N ALA A 486 -41.85 8.74 -24.82
CA ALA A 486 -40.83 9.78 -24.70
C ALA A 486 -41.49 11.16 -24.61
N HIS A 487 -40.73 12.17 -24.20
CA HIS A 487 -41.02 13.55 -24.55
C HIS A 487 -39.75 14.29 -24.97
N ILE A 488 -39.86 15.05 -26.05
CA ILE A 488 -38.78 15.88 -26.59
C ILE A 488 -38.99 17.32 -26.10
N PHE A 489 -37.91 17.98 -25.69
CA PHE A 489 -37.82 19.43 -25.77
C PHE A 489 -36.62 19.79 -26.66
N ARG A 490 -36.88 20.70 -27.60
CA ARG A 490 -35.92 21.22 -28.58
C ARG A 490 -35.74 22.69 -28.25
N GLN A 491 -34.50 23.17 -28.17
CA GLN A 491 -34.24 24.59 -28.05
C GLN A 491 -33.18 24.99 -29.07
N GLU A 492 -33.53 25.99 -29.88
CA GLU A 492 -32.70 26.49 -30.97
C GLU A 492 -31.84 27.63 -30.45
N VAL A 493 -30.53 27.58 -30.72
CA VAL A 493 -29.63 28.74 -30.63
C VAL A 493 -28.80 28.76 -31.91
N THR A 494 -28.60 29.95 -32.47
CA THR A 494 -28.17 30.18 -33.84
C THR A 494 -26.67 30.03 -34.05
N ASP A 495 -26.30 29.45 -35.19
CA ASP A 495 -24.97 29.49 -35.77
C ASP A 495 -24.57 30.93 -36.18
N GLN A 496 -23.38 31.38 -35.77
CA GLN A 496 -22.73 32.59 -36.27
C GLN A 496 -21.20 32.41 -36.23
N THR A 497 -20.60 32.22 -37.40
CA THR A 497 -19.17 32.46 -37.63
C THR A 497 -18.87 33.97 -37.64
N PRO A 498 -17.60 34.34 -37.45
CA PRO A 498 -17.01 35.23 -38.45
C PRO A 498 -15.62 34.77 -38.94
N GLU A 499 -15.21 35.40 -40.03
CA GLU A 499 -14.11 34.99 -40.90
C GLU A 499 -12.72 35.43 -40.43
N ASP A 500 -11.73 34.60 -40.81
CA ASP A 500 -10.43 34.93 -41.40
C ASP A 500 -9.72 36.26 -41.04
N GLN A 501 -8.48 36.15 -40.56
CA GLN A 501 -7.45 37.14 -40.90
C GLN A 501 -6.03 36.56 -40.82
N SER A 502 -5.42 36.33 -41.98
CA SER A 502 -3.98 36.04 -42.12
C SER A 502 -3.19 37.32 -42.42
N ILE A 503 -2.07 37.53 -41.71
CA ILE A 503 -1.19 38.71 -41.90
C ILE A 503 0.28 38.28 -41.99
N HIS A 504 1.05 39.06 -42.76
CA HIS A 504 2.32 38.68 -43.38
C HIS A 504 3.57 38.74 -42.48
N PHE A 505 4.62 38.04 -42.94
CA PHE A 505 6.00 38.16 -42.47
C PHE A 505 6.54 39.60 -42.51
N SER A 506 7.44 39.92 -41.56
CA SER A 506 8.63 40.74 -41.86
C SER A 506 9.81 40.28 -41.01
N SER A 507 11.03 40.37 -41.55
CA SER A 507 12.27 40.00 -40.86
C SER A 507 13.22 41.19 -40.78
N VAL A 508 14.05 41.24 -39.74
CA VAL A 508 15.23 42.11 -39.68
C VAL A 508 16.39 41.32 -39.12
N ALA A 509 17.39 41.05 -39.96
CA ALA A 509 18.67 40.50 -39.53
C ALA A 509 19.68 41.64 -39.26
N LYS A 510 20.66 41.39 -38.39
CA LYS A 510 21.93 42.12 -38.41
C LYS A 510 23.10 41.14 -38.31
N GLN A 511 23.96 41.19 -39.31
CA GLN A 511 25.26 40.50 -39.34
C GLN A 511 26.38 41.51 -39.07
N HIS A 512 27.50 41.02 -38.52
CA HIS A 512 28.88 41.39 -38.84
C HIS A 512 29.76 40.28 -38.22
N THR A 513 30.60 39.49 -38.91
CA THR A 513 31.79 39.77 -39.78
C THR A 513 32.91 40.50 -39.02
N THR A 514 34.18 40.09 -38.96
CA THR A 514 34.95 38.91 -39.50
C THR A 514 36.26 38.79 -38.62
N ALA A 515 37.40 38.14 -38.88
CA ALA A 515 38.06 37.59 -40.08
C ALA A 515 39.20 36.58 -39.72
N SER A 516 39.69 35.84 -40.73
CA SER A 516 41.10 35.48 -41.10
C SER A 516 42.27 35.38 -40.08
N ASP A 517 43.34 34.58 -40.27
CA ASP A 517 43.68 33.43 -41.18
C ASP A 517 45.11 32.92 -40.84
N SER A 518 45.58 31.87 -41.53
CA SER A 518 46.98 31.57 -41.97
C SER A 518 47.85 30.51 -41.25
N SER A 519 48.02 29.37 -41.95
CA SER A 519 49.29 28.60 -42.12
C SER A 519 49.93 27.87 -40.91
N SER A 520 50.82 26.87 -41.08
CA SER A 520 50.96 25.80 -42.09
C SER A 520 52.02 24.78 -41.62
N ARG A 521 51.86 23.48 -41.92
CA ARG A 521 52.89 22.52 -42.41
C ARG A 521 52.41 21.06 -42.38
N ILE A 522 53.13 20.22 -43.12
CA ILE A 522 52.94 18.76 -43.32
C ILE A 522 54.14 18.05 -42.67
N ASP A 523 53.97 16.89 -42.01
CA ASP A 523 54.39 15.57 -42.55
C ASP A 523 54.29 14.37 -41.56
N LEU A 524 54.33 13.16 -42.16
CA LEU A 524 54.71 11.83 -41.64
C LEU A 524 53.77 11.04 -40.71
N LEU A 525 53.88 9.70 -40.86
CA LEU A 525 52.97 8.67 -40.36
C LEU A 525 53.48 7.94 -39.11
N ALA A 526 52.57 7.64 -38.18
CA ALA A 526 52.67 6.48 -37.27
C ALA A 526 51.27 6.03 -36.82
N PRO A 527 50.97 4.71 -36.75
CA PRO A 527 49.66 4.23 -36.33
C PRO A 527 49.51 4.31 -34.79
N SER A 528 49.21 5.49 -34.26
CA SER A 528 48.98 5.66 -32.82
C SER A 528 47.67 5.00 -32.39
N LEU A 529 47.77 4.04 -31.48
CA LEU A 529 46.65 3.42 -30.75
C LEU A 529 45.60 4.47 -30.36
N HIS A 530 44.35 4.26 -30.78
CA HIS A 530 43.26 5.16 -30.42
C HIS A 530 43.10 5.23 -28.90
N LYS A 531 43.52 6.37 -28.31
CA LYS A 531 43.16 6.74 -26.95
C LYS A 531 41.63 6.86 -26.89
N ARG A 532 40.94 5.78 -26.48
CA ARG A 532 39.51 5.84 -26.12
C ARG A 532 39.34 7.02 -25.16
N ARG A 533 38.60 8.04 -25.60
CA ARG A 533 38.29 9.23 -24.82
C ARG A 533 37.65 8.74 -23.52
N ARG A 534 38.26 9.07 -22.37
CA ARG A 534 37.84 8.53 -21.06
C ARG A 534 36.41 9.03 -20.80
N LYS A 535 35.41 8.14 -20.93
CA LYS A 535 33.99 8.47 -20.71
C LYS A 535 33.84 9.13 -19.35
N THR A 536 33.07 10.22 -19.30
CA THR A 536 32.72 10.90 -18.05
C THR A 536 31.78 10.03 -17.21
N ASN A 537 31.71 10.27 -15.91
CA ASN A 537 30.82 9.51 -15.01
C ASN A 537 29.35 9.58 -15.45
N ARG A 538 28.92 10.66 -16.12
CA ARG A 538 27.55 10.80 -16.66
C ARG A 538 27.32 9.93 -17.90
N GLU A 539 28.32 9.77 -18.76
CA GLU A 539 28.25 8.86 -19.91
C GLU A 539 28.28 7.40 -19.45
N LEU A 540 29.15 7.06 -18.49
CA LEU A 540 29.20 5.71 -17.89
C LEU A 540 27.88 5.33 -17.18
N ALA A 541 27.31 6.25 -16.40
CA ALA A 541 26.00 6.07 -15.75
C ALA A 541 24.86 5.89 -16.77
N TYR A 542 24.89 6.64 -17.87
CA TYR A 542 23.90 6.53 -18.95
C TYR A 542 24.00 5.17 -19.65
N ASP A 543 25.21 4.77 -20.05
CA ASP A 543 25.47 3.51 -20.75
C ASP A 543 25.07 2.29 -19.89
N ALA A 544 25.40 2.31 -18.60
CA ALA A 544 25.02 1.26 -17.64
C ALA A 544 23.51 1.24 -17.32
N ALA A 545 22.81 2.37 -17.42
CA ALA A 545 21.35 2.44 -17.25
C ALA A 545 20.57 1.91 -18.47
N ILE A 546 21.18 1.89 -19.66
CA ILE A 546 20.56 1.35 -20.88
C ILE A 546 21.11 -0.04 -21.29
N GLY A 547 22.01 -0.62 -20.50
CA GLY A 547 22.62 -1.94 -20.76
C GLY A 547 23.57 -1.97 -21.99
N ALA A 548 24.13 -0.81 -22.38
CA ALA A 548 25.00 -0.72 -23.54
C ALA A 548 26.31 -1.50 -23.34
N ASP A 549 26.85 -2.04 -24.44
CA ASP A 549 28.04 -2.91 -24.48
C ASP A 549 27.97 -4.16 -23.55
N GLY A 550 26.77 -4.51 -23.03
CA GLY A 550 26.57 -5.64 -22.12
C GLY A 550 26.98 -5.39 -20.67
N LEU A 551 27.15 -4.13 -20.27
CA LEU A 551 27.63 -3.73 -18.93
C LEU A 551 26.48 -3.32 -18.01
N SER A 552 26.65 -3.58 -16.72
CA SER A 552 25.68 -3.32 -15.65
C SER A 552 26.23 -2.37 -14.58
N TRP A 553 25.37 -1.88 -13.69
CA TRP A 553 25.79 -1.08 -12.53
C TRP A 553 26.70 -1.83 -11.55
N SER A 554 26.63 -3.17 -11.53
CA SER A 554 27.52 -4.06 -10.77
C SER A 554 28.98 -3.89 -11.20
N ASP A 555 29.23 -3.76 -12.51
CA ASP A 555 30.58 -3.70 -13.11
C ASP A 555 31.33 -2.39 -12.80
N TYR A 556 30.62 -1.40 -12.24
CA TYR A 556 31.16 -0.11 -11.83
C TYR A 556 31.28 0.05 -10.29
N GLY A 557 31.04 -1.02 -9.52
CA GLY A 557 31.21 -1.02 -8.06
C GLY A 557 30.00 -0.53 -7.26
N GLY A 558 28.83 -0.42 -7.89
CA GLY A 558 27.58 -0.02 -7.23
C GLY A 558 27.44 1.49 -6.97
N LEU A 559 26.36 1.87 -6.30
CA LEU A 559 26.01 3.26 -6.00
C LEU A 559 26.70 3.75 -4.72
N VAL A 560 27.84 4.41 -4.86
CA VAL A 560 28.51 5.13 -3.76
C VAL A 560 28.17 6.62 -3.81
N SER A 561 27.81 7.19 -2.66
CA SER A 561 27.41 8.60 -2.52
C SER A 561 28.50 9.57 -3.02
N THR A 562 28.11 10.56 -3.82
CA THR A 562 29.03 11.53 -4.44
C THR A 562 29.30 12.76 -3.56
N ARG A 563 29.08 12.70 -2.24
CA ARG A 563 29.53 13.76 -1.31
C ARG A 563 31.05 13.83 -1.35
N SER A 564 31.63 15.04 -1.35
CA SER A 564 33.07 15.18 -1.12
C SER A 564 33.35 14.93 0.37
N ARG A 565 34.57 14.46 0.70
CA ARG A 565 34.95 14.16 2.10
C ARG A 565 34.82 15.33 3.06
N ALA A 566 34.82 16.58 2.57
CA ALA A 566 34.60 17.77 3.38
C ALA A 566 33.12 18.06 3.72
N VAL A 567 32.18 17.21 3.26
CA VAL A 567 30.73 17.32 3.51
C VAL A 567 30.19 15.98 4.05
N GLN A 568 31.00 15.30 4.86
CA GLN A 568 30.61 14.11 5.63
C GLN A 568 30.54 14.38 7.14
N ASP A 569 31.04 15.54 7.60
CA ASP A 569 31.20 15.88 9.02
C ASP A 569 30.16 16.91 9.53
N GLU A 570 29.15 17.28 8.74
CA GLU A 570 27.97 17.99 9.26
C GLU A 570 26.93 16.96 9.76
N PRO A 571 26.53 16.98 11.05
CA PRO A 571 25.46 16.13 11.54
C PRO A 571 24.11 16.59 10.97
N GLU A 572 23.27 15.63 10.57
CA GLU A 572 21.97 15.93 9.95
C GLU A 572 20.89 16.21 11.02
N LEU A 573 20.06 17.23 10.75
CA LEU A 573 18.95 17.73 11.58
C LEU A 573 17.62 17.68 10.81
#